data_AF-A0A4R1BF26-F1
#
_entry.id   AF-A0A4R1BF26-F1
#
_cell.length_a   1.000
_cell.length_b   1.000
_cell.length_c   1.000
_cell.angle_alpha   90.00
_cell.angle_beta   90.00
_cell.angle_gamma   90.00
#
_symmetry.space_group_name_H-M   'P 1'
#
loop_
_entity.id
_entity.type
_entity.pdbx_description
1 polymer ?
#
loop_
_entity_poly.entity_id
_entity_poly.type
_entity_poly.pdbx_seq_one_letter_code
_entity_poly.pdbx_strand_id
1 'polypeptide(L)'
;MSNSYSSLSTNELEEVYAVTMANYGSIAGELLEEINRRGGEAAFKAQVEKEKELKAEKARIATEVALLMKGQSDPQFPKTMITSTLLSEKELSDFIDLLAKRHVVQQNNAKVHTKTISDSVIGVVIGAILGAIITGLQIFFIGKFYYVSLVVVYLASWLTLRMITKKDAGNVVVLLSAIVSTIVGPLLAFALLIK
;
A
#
# COMPACT_ATOMS: atom_id res chain seq x y z
N MET A 1 10.45 -39.15 -5.56
CA MET A 1 11.31 -37.99 -5.88
C MET A 1 10.48 -36.74 -5.65
N SER A 2 11.01 -35.74 -4.94
CA SER A 2 10.31 -34.48 -4.70
C SER A 2 10.42 -33.63 -5.96
N ASN A 3 9.31 -33.49 -6.70
CA ASN A 3 9.22 -32.61 -7.86
C ASN A 3 9.30 -31.15 -7.37
N SER A 4 10.14 -30.32 -8.00
CA SER A 4 10.34 -28.92 -7.57
C SER A 4 9.06 -28.07 -7.66
N TYR A 5 8.10 -28.47 -8.51
CA TYR A 5 6.81 -27.80 -8.67
C TYR A 5 5.75 -28.22 -7.64
N SER A 6 5.99 -29.32 -6.91
CA SER A 6 5.01 -29.85 -5.94
C SER A 6 4.82 -28.96 -4.70
N SER A 7 5.82 -28.13 -4.38
CA SER A 7 5.74 -27.14 -3.30
C SER A 7 5.10 -25.82 -3.72
N LEU A 8 4.86 -25.60 -5.02
CA LEU A 8 4.25 -24.37 -5.50
C LEU A 8 2.76 -24.31 -5.15
N SER A 9 2.34 -23.14 -4.71
CA SER A 9 0.92 -22.79 -4.65
C SER A 9 0.31 -22.80 -6.06
N THR A 10 -1.01 -22.88 -6.16
CA THR A 10 -1.71 -22.88 -7.44
C THR A 10 -1.37 -21.64 -8.27
N ASN A 11 -1.33 -20.46 -7.65
CA ASN A 11 -1.01 -19.20 -8.35
C ASN A 11 0.43 -19.18 -8.89
N GLU A 12 1.39 -19.67 -8.10
CA GLU A 12 2.79 -19.76 -8.56
C GLU A 12 2.94 -20.77 -9.69
N LEU A 13 2.20 -21.88 -9.63
CA LEU A 13 2.18 -22.89 -10.69
C LEU A 13 1.54 -22.32 -11.97
N GLU A 14 0.48 -21.53 -11.86
CA GLU A 14 -0.16 -20.83 -12.99
C GLU A 14 0.79 -19.80 -13.63
N GLU A 15 1.57 -19.07 -12.83
CA GLU A 15 2.56 -18.11 -13.33
C GLU A 15 3.70 -18.81 -14.07
N VAL A 16 4.26 -19.86 -13.48
CA VAL A 16 5.29 -20.70 -14.11
C VAL A 16 4.77 -21.30 -15.42
N TYR A 17 3.54 -21.82 -15.42
CA TYR A 17 2.89 -22.34 -16.62
C TYR A 17 2.75 -21.26 -17.71
N ALA A 18 2.25 -20.07 -17.36
CA ALA A 18 2.06 -18.98 -18.32
C ALA A 18 3.39 -18.51 -18.93
N VAL A 19 4.45 -18.36 -18.12
CA VAL A 19 5.79 -17.98 -18.58
C VAL A 19 6.38 -19.06 -19.48
N THR A 20 6.22 -20.34 -19.11
CA THR A 20 6.75 -21.47 -19.89
C THR A 20 6.05 -21.56 -21.25
N MET A 21 4.72 -21.44 -21.28
CA MET A 21 3.94 -21.41 -22.52
C MET A 21 4.29 -20.21 -23.40
N ALA A 22 4.52 -19.02 -22.82
CA ALA A 22 4.88 -17.83 -23.59
C ALA A 22 6.27 -17.94 -24.25
N ASN A 23 7.24 -18.56 -23.56
CA ASN A 23 8.61 -18.66 -24.06
C ASN A 23 8.85 -19.88 -24.97
N TYR A 24 8.20 -21.00 -24.68
CA TYR A 24 8.51 -22.29 -25.32
C TYR A 24 7.33 -22.92 -26.07
N GLY A 25 6.12 -22.36 -25.95
CA GLY A 25 4.91 -22.83 -26.65
C GLY A 25 4.37 -24.19 -26.19
N SER A 26 5.05 -24.87 -25.26
CA SER A 26 4.66 -26.16 -24.70
C SER A 26 5.23 -26.33 -23.29
N ILE A 27 4.59 -27.19 -22.50
CA ILE A 27 5.09 -27.63 -21.19
C ILE A 27 5.51 -29.10 -21.26
N ALA A 28 6.57 -29.46 -20.55
CA ALA A 28 7.11 -30.82 -20.52
C ALA A 28 7.77 -31.13 -19.17
N GLY A 29 8.08 -32.41 -18.95
CA GLY A 29 8.82 -32.87 -17.77
C GLY A 29 8.05 -32.66 -16.46
N GLU A 30 8.78 -32.33 -15.41
CA GLU A 30 8.26 -32.22 -14.04
C GLU A 30 7.06 -31.26 -13.91
N LEU A 31 6.99 -30.18 -14.71
CA LEU A 31 5.86 -29.25 -14.69
C LEU A 31 4.57 -29.90 -15.22
N LEU A 32 4.66 -30.64 -16.32
CA LEU A 32 3.52 -31.35 -16.91
C LEU A 32 3.05 -32.48 -16.00
N GLU A 33 3.97 -33.20 -15.35
CA GLU A 33 3.62 -34.23 -14.36
C GLU A 33 2.85 -33.65 -13.18
N GLU A 34 3.27 -32.50 -12.64
CA GLU A 34 2.59 -31.86 -11.53
C GLU A 34 1.21 -31.34 -11.92
N ILE A 35 1.08 -30.73 -13.09
CA ILE A 35 -0.20 -30.26 -13.64
C ILE A 35 -1.15 -31.45 -13.86
N ASN A 36 -0.66 -32.56 -14.40
CA ASN A 36 -1.45 -33.77 -14.57
C ASN A 36 -1.89 -34.36 -13.23
N ARG A 37 -1.03 -34.33 -12.21
CA ARG A 37 -1.37 -34.75 -10.85
C ARG A 37 -2.50 -33.92 -10.23
N ARG A 38 -2.62 -32.63 -10.59
CA ARG A 38 -3.63 -31.70 -10.05
C ARG A 38 -4.95 -31.66 -10.80
N GLY A 39 -5.15 -32.51 -11.82
CA GLY A 39 -6.42 -32.60 -12.55
C GLY A 39 -6.29 -32.56 -14.07
N GLY A 40 -5.06 -32.54 -14.60
CA GLY A 40 -4.82 -32.62 -16.03
C GLY A 40 -4.56 -31.27 -16.68
N GLU A 41 -3.74 -31.29 -17.74
CA GLU A 41 -3.37 -30.08 -18.50
C GLU A 41 -4.58 -29.30 -19.05
N ALA A 42 -5.60 -29.99 -19.56
CA ALA A 42 -6.77 -29.33 -20.12
C ALA A 42 -7.58 -28.56 -19.05
N ALA A 43 -7.77 -29.16 -17.87
CA ALA A 43 -8.46 -28.52 -16.75
C ALA A 43 -7.65 -27.34 -16.20
N PHE A 44 -6.33 -27.51 -16.08
CA PHE A 44 -5.42 -26.48 -15.63
C PHE A 44 -5.38 -25.28 -16.60
N LYS A 45 -5.32 -25.55 -17.91
CA LYS A 45 -5.39 -24.50 -18.94
C LYS A 45 -6.71 -23.73 -18.87
N ALA A 46 -7.83 -24.43 -18.74
CA ALA A 46 -9.14 -23.79 -18.60
C ALA A 46 -9.24 -22.92 -17.34
N GLN A 47 -8.65 -23.38 -16.23
CA GLN A 47 -8.54 -22.62 -14.99
C GLN A 47 -7.69 -21.35 -15.18
N VAL A 48 -6.51 -21.46 -15.78
CA VAL A 48 -5.62 -20.32 -16.06
C VAL A 48 -6.31 -19.25 -16.91
N GLU A 49 -7.01 -19.65 -17.98
CA GLU A 49 -7.74 -18.69 -18.84
C GLU A 49 -8.90 -18.03 -18.08
N LYS A 50 -9.65 -18.80 -17.28
CA LYS A 50 -10.72 -18.25 -16.44
C LYS A 50 -10.20 -17.23 -15.42
N GLU A 51 -9.09 -17.53 -14.75
CA GLU A 51 -8.46 -16.60 -13.80
C GLU A 51 -7.92 -15.35 -14.48
N LYS A 52 -7.38 -15.50 -15.70
CA LYS A 52 -6.94 -14.37 -16.52
C LYS A 52 -8.10 -13.45 -16.92
N GLU A 53 -9.22 -14.02 -17.36
CA GLU A 53 -10.45 -13.27 -17.66
C GLU A 53 -10.97 -12.55 -16.41
N LEU A 54 -11.02 -13.24 -15.26
CA LEU A 54 -11.46 -12.66 -13.99
C LEU A 54 -10.55 -11.51 -13.54
N LYS A 55 -9.23 -11.64 -13.73
CA LYS A 55 -8.25 -10.58 -13.41
C LYS A 55 -8.42 -9.38 -14.33
N ALA A 56 -8.60 -9.60 -15.63
CA ALA A 56 -8.86 -8.54 -16.59
C ALA A 56 -10.16 -7.78 -16.25
N GLU A 57 -11.21 -8.51 -15.88
CA GLU A 57 -12.49 -7.93 -15.48
C GLU A 57 -12.38 -7.10 -14.20
N LYS A 58 -11.70 -7.62 -13.16
CA LYS A 58 -11.43 -6.84 -11.94
C LYS A 58 -10.63 -5.56 -12.24
N ALA A 59 -9.70 -5.60 -13.20
CA ALA A 59 -8.94 -4.42 -13.63
C ALA A 59 -9.83 -3.39 -14.38
N ARG A 60 -10.74 -3.86 -15.23
CA ARG A 60 -11.76 -3.01 -15.88
C ARG A 60 -12.64 -2.32 -14.83
N ILE A 61 -13.21 -3.10 -13.91
CA ILE A 61 -14.06 -2.58 -12.82
C ILE A 61 -13.29 -1.55 -11.99
N ALA A 62 -12.03 -1.83 -11.62
CA ALA A 62 -11.21 -0.88 -10.87
C ALA A 62 -11.01 0.45 -11.61
N THR A 63 -10.81 0.40 -12.92
CA THR A 63 -10.67 1.59 -13.76
C THR A 63 -11.98 2.38 -13.86
N GLU A 64 -13.11 1.70 -14.01
CA GLU A 64 -14.43 2.34 -14.05
C GLU A 64 -14.81 2.98 -12.71
N VAL A 65 -14.57 2.29 -11.58
CA VAL A 65 -14.76 2.88 -10.25
C VAL A 65 -13.92 4.15 -10.10
N ALA A 66 -12.65 4.12 -10.51
CA ALA A 66 -11.77 5.29 -10.42
C ALA A 66 -12.29 6.47 -11.26
N LEU A 67 -12.82 6.20 -12.46
CA LEU A 67 -13.40 7.22 -13.34
C LEU A 67 -14.70 7.80 -12.75
N LEU A 68 -15.61 6.94 -12.30
CA LEU A 68 -16.90 7.35 -11.73
C LEU A 68 -16.75 8.11 -10.42
N MET A 69 -15.75 7.76 -9.62
CA MET A 69 -15.43 8.46 -8.37
C MET A 69 -14.70 9.79 -8.60
N LYS A 70 -14.27 10.13 -9.82
CA LYS A 70 -13.57 11.39 -10.10
C LYS A 70 -14.53 12.57 -9.97
N GLY A 71 -14.45 13.29 -8.86
CA GLY A 71 -15.33 14.42 -8.57
C GLY A 71 -16.68 14.03 -7.93
N GLN A 72 -16.91 12.74 -7.72
CA GLN A 72 -18.06 12.21 -6.97
C GLN A 72 -17.60 11.75 -5.59
N SER A 73 -18.41 12.02 -4.57
CA SER A 73 -18.12 11.63 -3.17
C SER A 73 -19.01 10.49 -2.67
N ASP A 74 -20.08 10.16 -3.39
CA ASP A 74 -20.97 9.06 -3.04
C ASP A 74 -20.35 7.70 -3.41
N PRO A 75 -19.97 6.86 -2.43
CA PRO A 75 -19.40 5.53 -2.69
C PRO A 75 -20.42 4.52 -3.24
N GLN A 76 -21.73 4.80 -3.19
CA GLN A 76 -22.75 3.93 -3.77
C GLN A 76 -22.96 4.18 -5.27
N PHE A 77 -22.54 5.34 -5.80
CA PHE A 77 -22.74 5.70 -7.20
C PHE A 77 -22.16 4.70 -8.21
N PRO A 78 -20.97 4.11 -8.04
CA PRO A 78 -20.45 3.13 -9.00
C PRO A 78 -21.27 1.84 -9.08
N LYS A 79 -21.98 1.46 -8.00
CA LYS A 79 -22.77 0.21 -7.97
C LYS A 79 -23.98 0.23 -8.89
N THR A 80 -24.51 1.40 -9.18
CA THR A 80 -25.67 1.54 -10.08
C THR A 80 -25.26 1.54 -11.56
N MET A 81 -23.97 1.69 -11.85
CA MET A 81 -23.44 1.86 -13.20
C MET A 81 -22.63 0.66 -13.69
N ILE A 82 -21.94 -0.04 -12.78
CA ILE A 82 -21.03 -1.13 -13.14
C ILE A 82 -21.76 -2.47 -13.01
N THR A 83 -21.72 -3.25 -14.07
CA THR A 83 -22.17 -4.64 -14.09
C THR A 83 -21.01 -5.57 -14.43
N SER A 84 -21.13 -6.84 -14.06
CA SER A 84 -20.18 -7.90 -14.40
C SER A 84 -20.92 -9.19 -14.69
N THR A 85 -20.46 -9.92 -15.71
CA THR A 85 -20.95 -11.26 -16.05
C THR A 85 -20.09 -12.37 -15.43
N LEU A 86 -18.90 -12.02 -14.94
CA LEU A 86 -17.92 -12.98 -14.40
C LEU A 86 -17.90 -13.01 -12.86
N LEU A 87 -18.31 -11.92 -12.21
CA LEU A 87 -18.47 -11.87 -10.75
C LEU A 87 -19.94 -12.03 -10.39
N SER A 88 -20.22 -12.73 -9.28
CA SER A 88 -21.55 -12.69 -8.69
C SER A 88 -21.89 -11.27 -8.22
N GLU A 89 -23.19 -10.96 -8.12
CA GLU A 89 -23.66 -9.64 -7.69
C GLU A 89 -23.07 -9.22 -6.33
N LYS A 90 -22.95 -10.19 -5.41
CA LYS A 90 -22.33 -9.97 -4.10
C LYS A 90 -20.84 -9.67 -4.21
N GLU A 91 -20.08 -10.47 -4.95
CA GLU A 91 -18.64 -10.24 -5.12
C GLU A 91 -18.35 -8.92 -5.81
N LEU A 92 -19.16 -8.56 -6.81
CA LEU A 92 -19.07 -7.28 -7.49
C LEU A 92 -19.33 -6.12 -6.53
N SER A 93 -20.41 -6.18 -5.74
CA SER A 93 -20.76 -5.15 -4.76
C SER A 93 -19.66 -4.96 -3.71
N ASP A 94 -19.16 -6.07 -3.14
CA ASP A 94 -18.08 -6.05 -2.13
C ASP A 94 -16.78 -5.46 -2.73
N PHE A 95 -16.46 -5.81 -3.97
CA PHE A 95 -15.27 -5.30 -4.66
C PHE A 95 -15.38 -3.81 -4.97
N ILE A 96 -16.54 -3.35 -5.45
CA ILE A 96 -16.81 -1.92 -5.67
C ILE A 96 -16.73 -1.14 -4.35
N ASP A 97 -17.32 -1.63 -3.26
CA ASP A 97 -17.26 -0.97 -1.95
C ASP A 97 -15.83 -0.78 -1.46
N LEU A 98 -15.00 -1.82 -1.59
CA LEU A 98 -13.60 -1.77 -1.21
C LEU A 98 -12.84 -0.69 -1.99
N LEU A 99 -13.06 -0.62 -3.30
CA LEU A 99 -12.42 0.36 -4.18
C LEU A 99 -12.92 1.79 -3.92
N ALA A 100 -14.24 1.98 -3.84
CA ALA A 100 -14.87 3.28 -3.60
C ALA A 100 -14.44 3.85 -2.23
N LYS A 101 -14.42 3.03 -1.18
CA LYS A 101 -13.94 3.43 0.16
C LYS A 101 -12.48 3.88 0.12
N ARG A 102 -11.60 3.16 -0.60
CA ARG A 102 -10.20 3.57 -0.79
C ARG A 102 -10.12 4.92 -1.50
N HIS A 103 -10.91 5.15 -2.56
CA HIS A 103 -10.96 6.42 -3.26
C HIS A 103 -11.42 7.58 -2.37
N VAL A 104 -12.46 7.40 -1.56
CA VAL A 104 -12.94 8.42 -0.62
C VAL A 104 -11.86 8.79 0.40
N VAL A 105 -11.16 7.80 0.96
CA VAL A 105 -10.05 8.04 1.89
C VAL A 105 -8.91 8.81 1.21
N GLN A 106 -8.54 8.42 -0.02
CA GLN A 106 -7.52 9.13 -0.80
C GLN A 106 -7.91 10.57 -1.10
N GLN A 107 -9.15 10.83 -1.55
CA GLN A 107 -9.64 12.18 -1.80
C GLN A 107 -9.65 13.02 -0.52
N ASN A 108 -10.08 12.45 0.61
CA ASN A 108 -10.08 13.14 1.90
C ASN A 108 -8.67 13.44 2.41
N ASN A 109 -7.69 12.58 2.13
CA ASN A 109 -6.29 12.83 2.46
C ASN A 109 -5.65 13.87 1.54
N ALA A 110 -6.03 13.91 0.25
CA ALA A 110 -5.54 14.90 -0.70
C ALA A 110 -6.06 16.33 -0.41
N LYS A 111 -7.26 16.46 0.17
CA LYS A 111 -7.82 17.76 0.56
C LYS A 111 -7.02 18.37 1.71
N VAL A 112 -6.42 19.53 1.47
CA VAL A 112 -5.74 20.34 2.49
C VAL A 112 -6.74 21.34 3.06
N HIS A 113 -7.14 21.12 4.31
CA HIS A 113 -7.98 22.06 5.04
C HIS A 113 -7.11 22.98 5.90
N THR A 114 -7.54 24.22 6.14
CA THR A 114 -6.86 25.18 7.02
C THR A 114 -6.60 24.59 8.41
N LYS A 115 -7.55 23.80 8.92
CA LYS A 115 -7.40 23.06 10.18
C LYS A 115 -6.24 22.05 10.14
N THR A 116 -6.06 21.34 9.02
CA THR A 116 -4.92 20.42 8.87
C THR A 116 -3.59 21.19 8.90
N ILE A 117 -3.55 22.40 8.35
CA ILE A 117 -2.35 23.26 8.41
C ILE A 117 -2.07 23.67 9.86
N SER A 118 -3.06 24.18 10.59
CA SER A 118 -2.87 24.58 11.99
C SER A 118 -2.47 23.42 12.89
N ASP A 119 -3.12 22.27 12.71
CA ASP A 119 -2.85 21.04 13.46
C ASP A 119 -1.44 20.51 13.15
N SER A 120 -1.00 20.60 11.89
CA SER A 120 0.36 20.26 11.48
C SER A 120 1.41 21.17 12.10
N VAL A 121 1.16 22.48 12.25
CA VAL A 121 2.11 23.39 12.92
C VAL A 121 2.32 22.99 14.38
N ILE A 122 1.24 22.68 15.10
CA ILE A 122 1.32 22.17 16.48
C ILE A 122 2.09 20.84 16.50
N GLY A 123 1.79 19.95 15.56
CA GLY A 123 2.49 18.68 15.41
C GLY A 123 3.98 18.82 15.13
N VAL A 124 4.41 19.82 14.36
CA VAL A 124 5.84 20.12 14.14
C VAL A 124 6.52 20.49 15.45
N VAL A 125 5.91 21.37 16.26
CA VAL A 125 6.48 21.80 17.54
C VAL A 125 6.65 20.62 18.49
N ILE A 126 5.60 19.83 18.69
CA ILE A 126 5.64 18.66 19.58
C ILE A 126 6.63 17.61 19.05
N GLY A 127 6.58 17.32 17.75
CA GLY A 127 7.49 16.37 17.11
C GLY A 127 8.95 16.83 17.19
N ALA A 128 9.22 18.13 17.09
CA ALA A 128 10.58 18.67 17.22
C ALA A 128 11.09 18.53 18.66
N ILE A 129 10.25 18.76 19.67
CA ILE A 129 10.59 18.53 21.08
C ILE A 129 10.92 17.04 21.29
N LEU A 130 10.08 16.13 20.79
CA LEU A 130 10.34 14.69 20.89
C LEU A 130 11.62 14.28 20.16
N GLY A 131 11.84 14.80 18.95
CA GLY A 131 13.06 14.57 18.19
C GLY A 131 14.31 15.10 18.91
N ALA A 132 14.21 16.25 19.57
CA ALA A 132 15.28 16.81 20.38
C ALA A 132 15.57 15.93 21.61
N ILE A 133 14.54 15.42 22.28
CA ILE A 133 14.69 14.49 23.41
C ILE A 133 15.36 13.19 22.95
N ILE A 134 14.88 12.56 21.87
CA ILE A 134 15.43 11.31 21.34
C ILE A 134 16.90 11.50 20.96
N THR A 135 17.21 12.57 20.22
CA THR A 135 18.59 12.87 19.81
C THR A 135 19.47 13.22 21.00
N GLY A 136 18.94 13.99 21.96
CA GLY A 136 19.66 14.37 23.16
C GLY A 136 20.01 13.18 24.06
N LEU A 137 19.07 12.25 24.24
CA LEU A 137 19.30 11.00 24.97
C LEU A 137 20.37 10.15 24.26
N GLN A 138 20.31 10.05 22.94
CA GLN A 138 21.32 9.33 22.16
C GLN A 138 22.72 9.93 22.38
N ILE A 139 22.86 11.25 22.26
CA ILE A 139 24.14 11.95 22.47
C ILE A 139 24.61 11.77 23.92
N PHE A 140 23.71 11.88 24.90
CA PHE A 140 24.04 11.77 26.32
C PHE A 140 24.54 10.37 26.70
N PHE A 141 23.85 9.31 26.25
CA PHE A 141 24.21 7.93 26.62
C PHE A 141 25.32 7.32 25.77
N ILE A 142 25.36 7.62 24.47
CA ILE A 142 26.29 6.99 23.52
C ILE A 142 27.49 7.91 23.23
N GLY A 143 27.40 9.20 23.55
CA GLY A 143 28.45 10.19 23.28
C GLY A 143 28.60 10.55 21.80
N LYS A 144 27.76 10.01 20.92
CA LYS A 144 27.85 10.17 19.45
C LYS A 144 26.47 10.23 18.82
N PHE A 145 26.35 11.00 17.74
CA PHE A 145 25.19 11.02 16.87
C PHE A 145 25.34 9.98 15.75
N TYR A 146 24.30 9.18 15.53
CA TYR A 146 24.21 8.24 14.42
C TYR A 146 23.04 8.59 13.53
N TYR A 147 23.28 8.75 12.22
CA TYR A 147 22.23 9.10 11.25
C TYR A 147 21.04 8.14 11.23
N VAL A 148 21.24 6.87 11.61
CA VAL A 148 20.14 5.89 11.73
C VAL A 148 19.06 6.33 12.73
N SER A 149 19.40 7.16 13.73
CA SER A 149 18.41 7.69 14.69
C SER A 149 17.43 8.66 14.04
N LEU A 150 17.76 9.28 12.90
CA LEU A 150 16.82 10.11 12.15
C LEU A 150 15.61 9.32 11.69
N VAL A 151 15.76 8.01 11.43
CA VAL A 151 14.63 7.13 11.11
C VAL A 151 13.69 7.02 12.31
N VAL A 152 14.24 6.85 13.52
CA VAL A 152 13.46 6.78 14.77
C VAL A 152 12.77 8.12 15.06
N VAL A 153 13.49 9.22 14.90
CA VAL A 153 12.93 10.58 15.04
C VAL A 153 11.81 10.81 14.03
N TYR A 154 12.01 10.42 12.77
CA TYR A 154 10.99 10.54 11.73
C TYR A 154 9.73 9.76 12.08
N LEU A 155 9.85 8.51 12.51
CA LEU A 155 8.71 7.69 12.91
C LEU A 155 7.96 8.33 14.09
N ALA A 156 8.67 8.86 15.08
CA ALA A 156 8.07 9.55 16.22
C ALA A 156 7.36 10.84 15.81
N SER A 157 7.98 11.67 14.97
CA SER A 157 7.39 12.89 14.43
C SER A 157 6.15 12.57 13.59
N TRP A 158 6.24 11.60 12.68
CA TRP A 158 5.11 11.17 11.85
C TRP A 158 3.94 10.65 12.69
N LEU A 159 4.20 9.81 13.69
CA LEU A 159 3.16 9.28 14.56
C LEU A 159 2.46 10.40 15.33
N THR A 160 3.23 11.36 15.85
CA THR A 160 2.71 12.55 16.54
C THR A 160 1.79 13.35 15.63
N LEU A 161 2.26 13.66 14.42
CA LEU A 161 1.50 14.39 13.41
C LEU A 161 0.22 13.64 13.00
N ARG A 162 0.29 12.32 12.85
CA ARG A 162 -0.87 11.48 12.55
C ARG A 162 -1.91 11.52 13.67
N MET A 163 -1.48 11.45 14.93
CA MET A 163 -2.38 11.51 16.08
C MET A 163 -3.12 12.86 16.18
N ILE A 164 -2.44 13.96 15.87
CA ILE A 164 -3.02 15.31 15.95
C ILE A 164 -3.91 15.58 14.73
N THR A 165 -3.39 15.41 13.52
CA THR A 165 -4.10 15.76 12.28
C THR A 165 -5.16 14.72 11.87
N LYS A 166 -5.07 13.49 12.38
CA LYS A 166 -5.86 12.32 11.94
C LYS A 166 -5.74 12.05 10.44
N LYS A 167 -4.64 12.50 9.82
CA LYS A 167 -4.32 12.31 8.41
C LYS A 167 -3.04 11.48 8.30
N ASP A 168 -2.94 10.71 7.22
CA ASP A 168 -1.75 9.89 6.93
C ASP A 168 -0.73 10.67 6.08
N ALA A 169 0.43 10.05 5.82
CA ALA A 169 1.48 10.61 4.94
C ALA A 169 1.02 10.87 3.49
N GLY A 170 -0.16 10.39 3.10
CA GLY A 170 -0.78 10.76 1.82
C GLY A 170 -1.20 12.22 1.73
N ASN A 171 -1.30 12.94 2.86
CA ASN A 171 -1.47 14.38 2.87
C ASN A 171 -0.10 15.08 2.82
N VAL A 172 0.12 15.90 1.78
CA VAL A 172 1.41 16.58 1.54
C VAL A 172 1.84 17.47 2.71
N VAL A 173 0.90 18.16 3.37
CA VAL A 173 1.21 19.02 4.51
C VAL A 173 1.74 18.19 5.67
N VAL A 174 1.08 17.08 6.01
CA VAL A 174 1.52 16.19 7.08
C VAL A 174 2.89 15.58 6.79
N LEU A 175 3.13 15.16 5.55
CA LEU A 175 4.42 14.62 5.13
C LEU A 175 5.55 15.65 5.28
N LEU A 176 5.36 16.85 4.74
CA LEU A 176 6.37 17.92 4.83
C LEU A 176 6.60 18.33 6.29
N SER A 177 5.54 18.44 7.08
CA SER A 177 5.64 18.74 8.51
C SER A 177 6.42 17.66 9.27
N ALA A 178 6.25 16.37 8.95
CA ALA A 178 7.04 15.30 9.56
C ALA A 178 8.53 15.43 9.22
N ILE A 179 8.86 15.73 7.97
CA ILE A 179 10.25 15.94 7.52
C ILE A 179 10.86 17.15 8.23
N VAL A 180 10.17 18.29 8.25
CA VAL A 180 10.63 19.51 8.94
C VAL A 180 10.85 19.22 10.42
N SER A 181 9.90 18.58 11.09
CA SER A 181 10.01 18.19 12.49
C SER A 181 11.22 17.30 12.76
N THR A 182 11.49 16.35 11.86
CA THR A 182 12.63 15.43 11.93
C THR A 182 13.98 16.13 11.81
N ILE A 183 14.05 17.24 11.08
CA ILE A 183 15.27 18.03 10.92
C ILE A 183 15.44 19.00 12.10
N VAL A 184 14.36 19.68 12.48
CA VAL A 184 14.39 20.73 13.53
C VAL A 184 14.70 20.13 14.90
N GLY A 185 14.18 18.95 15.23
CA GLY A 185 14.42 18.32 16.54
C GLY A 185 15.90 18.03 16.84
N PRO A 186 16.63 17.29 15.97
CA PRO A 186 18.06 17.08 16.13
C PRO A 186 18.87 18.38 16.15
N LEU A 187 18.53 19.37 15.29
CA LEU A 187 19.19 20.69 15.31
C LEU A 187 19.03 21.40 16.65
N LEU A 188 17.82 21.35 17.25
CA LEU A 188 17.56 21.85 18.60
C LEU A 188 18.42 21.13 19.64
N ALA A 189 18.51 19.80 19.58
CA ALA A 189 19.35 19.04 20.51
C ALA A 189 20.83 19.42 20.39
N PHE A 190 21.35 19.57 19.16
CA PHE A 190 22.73 20.00 18.95
C PHE A 190 22.97 21.41 19.48
N ALA A 191 22.07 22.37 19.21
CA ALA A 191 22.20 23.74 19.71
C ALA A 191 22.18 23.83 21.25
N LEU A 192 21.49 22.90 21.93
CA LEU A 192 21.41 22.87 23.40
C LEU A 192 22.57 22.11 24.06
N LEU A 193 23.09 21.07 23.41
CA LEU A 193 24.09 20.16 24.00
C LEU A 193 25.53 20.43 23.54
N ILE A 194 25.71 20.99 22.36
CA ILE A 194 27.03 21.40 21.85
C ILE A 194 27.14 22.91 22.05
N LYS A 195 27.81 23.29 23.15
CA LYS A 195 28.32 24.65 23.37
C LYS A 195 29.74 24.77 22.84
#